data_AF-A0A355BLX9-F1
#
_entry.id   AF-A0A355BLX9-F1
#
_cell.length_a   1.000
_cell.length_b   1.000
_cell.length_c   1.000
_cell.angle_alpha   90.00
_cell.angle_beta   90.00
_cell.angle_gamma   90.00
#
_symmetry.space_group_name_H-M   'P 1'
#
loop_
_entity.id
_entity.type
_entity.pdbx_description
1 polymer ?
#
loop_
_entity_poly.entity_id
_entity_poly.type
_entity_poly.pdbx_seq_one_letter_code
_entity_poly.pdbx_strand_id
1 'polypeptide(L)'
;MRGLLDELNKEADLVIIDSPPVVIVTDAAVLAPLADGVILVVAAGEVNREVVQQAKSQLEAVRARVLGIVLNGVEDKAKSHDSYYY
;
A
#
# COMPACT_ATOMS: atom_id res chain seq x y z
N MET A 1 -15.88 -14.14 -1.72
CA MET A 1 -15.07 -12.96 -2.07
C MET A 1 -15.33 -12.49 -3.49
N ARG A 2 -15.08 -13.31 -4.54
CA ARG A 2 -15.34 -12.90 -5.93
C ARG A 2 -16.75 -12.37 -6.20
N GLY A 3 -17.79 -13.09 -5.79
CA GLY A 3 -19.16 -12.63 -6.00
C GLY A 3 -19.49 -11.27 -5.38
N LEU A 4 -18.91 -10.95 -4.21
CA LEU A 4 -19.09 -9.64 -3.59
C LEU A 4 -18.37 -8.53 -4.38
N LEU A 5 -17.15 -8.79 -4.85
CA LEU A 5 -16.41 -7.84 -5.70
C LEU A 5 -17.13 -7.61 -7.04
N ASP A 6 -17.72 -8.66 -7.62
CA ASP A 6 -18.49 -8.57 -8.86
C ASP A 6 -19.78 -7.75 -8.69
N GLU A 7 -20.39 -7.76 -7.51
CA GLU A 7 -21.53 -6.90 -7.16
C GLU A 7 -21.08 -5.45 -6.97
N LEU A 8 -20.04 -5.21 -6.16
CA LEU A 8 -19.51 -3.87 -5.92
C LEU A 8 -19.03 -3.19 -7.21
N ASN A 9 -18.42 -3.94 -8.13
CA ASN A 9 -18.00 -3.43 -9.44
C ASN A 9 -19.16 -2.99 -10.34
N LYS A 10 -20.41 -3.41 -10.06
CA LYS A 10 -21.60 -2.93 -10.79
C LYS A 10 -22.18 -1.66 -10.19
N GLU A 11 -21.92 -1.40 -8.91
CA GLU A 11 -22.54 -0.32 -8.14
C GLU A 11 -21.59 0.86 -7.88
N ALA A 12 -20.28 0.67 -8.05
CA ALA A 12 -19.27 1.69 -7.80
C ALA A 12 -18.32 1.85 -8.99
N ASP A 13 -17.86 3.09 -9.22
CA ASP A 13 -16.82 3.39 -10.22
C ASP A 13 -15.43 2.93 -9.79
N LEU A 14 -15.20 2.78 -8.47
CA LEU A 14 -13.93 2.38 -7.88
C LEU A 14 -14.17 1.60 -6.57
N VAL A 15 -13.52 0.45 -6.46
CA VAL A 15 -13.51 -0.36 -5.23
C VAL A 15 -12.11 -0.34 -4.63
N ILE A 16 -11.98 0.18 -3.40
CA ILE A 16 -10.73 0.16 -2.64
C ILE A 16 -10.81 -0.96 -1.61
N ILE A 17 -9.82 -1.84 -1.64
CA ILE A 17 -9.69 -2.96 -0.70
C ILE A 17 -8.55 -2.64 0.26
N ASP A 18 -8.87 -2.51 1.54
CA ASP A 18 -7.85 -2.41 2.59
C ASP A 18 -7.42 -3.82 3.04
N SER A 19 -6.13 -4.01 3.27
CA SER A 19 -5.55 -5.30 3.62
C SER A 19 -4.50 -5.15 4.72
N PRO A 20 -4.34 -6.14 5.62
CA PRO A 20 -3.28 -6.06 6.61
C PRO A 20 -1.87 -6.16 5.98
N PRO A 21 -0.79 -5.86 6.74
CA PRO A 21 0.56 -5.69 6.19
C PRO A 21 1.08 -6.93 5.45
N VAL A 22 1.47 -6.76 4.18
CA VAL A 22 1.92 -7.86 3.29
C VAL A 22 3.09 -8.68 3.85
N VAL A 23 3.98 -8.05 4.63
CA VAL A 23 5.17 -8.72 5.17
C VAL A 23 4.81 -9.74 6.25
N ILE A 24 3.73 -9.49 6.99
CA ILE A 24 3.34 -10.28 8.17
C ILE A 24 2.22 -11.26 7.83
N VAL A 25 1.36 -10.91 6.86
CA VAL A 25 0.20 -11.71 6.48
C VAL A 25 0.09 -11.92 4.98
N THR A 26 -0.51 -13.05 4.59
CA THR A 26 -0.72 -13.42 3.20
C THR A 26 -1.96 -12.78 2.56
N ASP A 27 -2.75 -12.03 3.32
CA ASP A 27 -4.07 -11.53 2.87
C ASP A 27 -3.97 -10.62 1.65
N ALA A 28 -3.00 -9.70 1.64
CA ALA A 28 -2.70 -8.87 0.48
C ALA A 28 -2.32 -9.73 -0.75
N ALA A 29 -1.66 -10.86 -0.55
CA ALA A 29 -1.27 -11.79 -1.61
C ALA A 29 -2.46 -12.59 -2.17
N VAL A 30 -3.50 -12.83 -1.35
CA VAL A 30 -4.76 -13.47 -1.77
C VAL A 30 -5.68 -12.48 -2.49
N LEU A 31 -5.69 -11.22 -2.06
CA LEU A 31 -6.53 -10.16 -2.62
C LEU A 31 -5.95 -9.58 -3.91
N ALA A 32 -4.63 -9.49 -4.03
CA ALA A 32 -3.98 -8.88 -5.18
C ALA A 32 -4.38 -9.48 -6.55
N PRO A 33 -4.55 -10.81 -6.71
CA PRO A 33 -5.04 -11.41 -7.95
C PRO A 33 -6.52 -11.10 -8.27
N LEU A 34 -7.27 -10.56 -7.30
CA LEU A 34 -8.67 -10.17 -7.45
C LEU A 34 -8.84 -8.67 -7.74
N ALA A 35 -7.76 -7.90 -7.68
CA ALA A 35 -7.74 -6.47 -7.92
C ALA A 35 -7.03 -6.13 -9.24
N ASP A 36 -7.41 -5.02 -9.86
CA ASP A 36 -6.77 -4.54 -11.09
C ASP A 36 -5.35 -4.00 -10.87
N GLY A 37 -5.04 -3.66 -9.62
CA GLY A 37 -3.71 -3.24 -9.20
C GLY A 37 -3.60 -3.03 -7.69
N VAL A 38 -2.36 -2.91 -7.24
CA VAL A 38 -2.01 -2.75 -5.82
C VAL A 38 -1.17 -1.49 -5.64
N ILE A 39 -1.47 -0.71 -4.61
CA ILE A 39 -0.64 0.38 -4.13
C ILE A 39 0.03 -0.07 -2.83
N LEU A 40 1.35 -0.04 -2.78
CA LEU A 40 2.09 -0.37 -1.56
C LEU A 40 2.27 0.90 -0.71
N VAL A 41 1.68 0.92 0.48
CA VAL A 41 1.83 2.02 1.42
C VAL A 41 2.99 1.74 2.38
N VAL A 42 3.91 2.69 2.53
CA VAL A 42 5.10 2.58 3.39
C VAL A 42 5.12 3.74 4.37
N ALA A 43 5.22 3.46 5.66
CA ALA A 43 5.40 4.49 6.68
C ALA A 43 6.82 5.08 6.61
N ALA A 44 6.90 6.41 6.43
CA ALA A 44 8.14 7.15 6.28
C ALA A 44 8.95 7.14 7.57
N GLY A 45 10.25 6.88 7.47
CA GLY A 45 11.15 6.87 8.64
C GLY A 45 10.97 5.68 9.59
N GLU A 46 9.89 4.91 9.47
CA GLU A 46 9.59 3.77 10.34
C GLU A 46 9.94 2.41 9.71
N VAL A 47 9.92 2.32 8.38
CA VAL A 47 10.14 1.05 7.65
C VAL A 47 11.46 1.08 6.90
N ASN A 48 12.31 0.07 7.17
CA ASN A 48 13.58 -0.12 6.47
C ASN A 48 13.38 -0.52 5.01
N ARG A 49 14.31 -0.11 4.14
CA ARG A 49 14.24 -0.38 2.69
C ARG A 49 14.18 -1.87 2.37
N GLU A 50 14.87 -2.70 3.14
CA GLU A 50 14.89 -4.15 2.97
C GLU A 50 13.50 -4.76 3.16
N VAL A 51 12.73 -4.26 4.13
CA VAL A 51 11.35 -4.70 4.41
C VAL A 51 10.43 -4.32 3.24
N VAL A 52 10.60 -3.12 2.68
CA VAL A 52 9.85 -2.68 1.48
C VAL A 52 10.18 -3.56 0.26
N GLN A 53 11.44 -3.95 0.09
CA GLN A 53 11.87 -4.85 -1.00
C GLN A 53 11.31 -6.26 -0.84
N GLN A 54 11.23 -6.76 0.40
CA GLN A 54 10.59 -8.03 0.70
C GLN A 54 9.09 -7.99 0.40
N ALA A 55 8.39 -6.94 0.82
CA ALA A 55 6.98 -6.71 0.51
C ALA A 55 6.73 -6.71 -1.01
N LYS A 56 7.55 -5.98 -1.77
CA LYS A 56 7.50 -5.94 -3.23
C LYS A 56 7.70 -7.34 -3.84
N SER A 57 8.71 -8.07 -3.38
CA SER A 57 8.99 -9.43 -3.86
C SER A 57 7.83 -10.40 -3.61
N GLN A 58 7.14 -10.27 -2.47
CA GLN A 58 5.96 -11.10 -2.15
C GLN A 58 4.78 -10.78 -3.07
N LEU A 59 4.53 -9.50 -3.35
CA LEU A 59 3.50 -9.07 -4.31
C LEU A 59 3.83 -9.57 -5.73
N GLU A 60 5.09 -9.48 -6.15
CA GLU A 60 5.55 -9.99 -7.45
C GLU A 60 5.41 -11.52 -7.56
N ALA A 61 5.64 -12.26 -6.47
CA ALA A 61 5.51 -13.72 -6.43
C ALA A 61 4.07 -14.19 -6.72
N VAL A 62 3.07 -13.41 -6.31
CA VAL A 62 1.66 -13.66 -6.65
C VAL A 62 1.19 -12.96 -7.93
N ARG A 63 2.13 -12.39 -8.70
CA ARG A 63 1.87 -11.65 -9.93
C ARG A 63 0.93 -10.45 -9.73
N ALA A 64 0.98 -9.84 -8.54
CA ALA A 64 0.27 -8.60 -8.28
C ALA A 64 0.79 -7.49 -9.21
N ARG A 65 -0.12 -6.71 -9.80
CA ARG A 65 0.25 -5.52 -10.56
C ARG A 65 0.44 -4.35 -9.59
N VAL A 66 1.67 -4.15 -9.12
CA VAL A 66 1.99 -2.99 -8.28
C VAL A 66 1.98 -1.72 -9.13
N LEU A 67 1.01 -0.84 -8.89
CA LEU A 67 0.82 0.42 -9.61
C LEU A 67 1.81 1.49 -9.16
N GLY A 68 2.24 1.43 -7.90
CA GLY A 68 3.16 2.38 -7.30
C GLY A 68 3.30 2.19 -5.80
N ILE A 69 4.08 3.09 -5.20
CA ILE A 69 4.35 3.13 -3.76
C ILE A 69 3.92 4.50 -3.23
N VAL A 70 3.22 4.52 -2.11
CA VAL A 70 2.90 5.74 -1.35
C VAL A 70 3.74 5.76 -0.09
N LEU A 71 4.58 6.80 0.04
CA LEU A 71 5.30 7.07 1.28
C LEU A 71 4.42 7.94 2.17
N ASN A 72 3.93 7.39 3.27
CA ASN A 72 2.99 8.03 4.18
C ASN A 72 3.68 8.52 5.45
N GLY A 73 3.22 9.63 6.05
CA GLY A 73 3.78 10.15 7.30
C GLY A 73 5.13 10.84 7.16
N VAL A 74 5.45 11.38 6.00
CA VAL A 74 6.70 12.15 5.79
C VAL A 74 6.67 13.41 6.67
N GLU A 75 7.60 13.50 7.62
CA GLU A 75 7.79 14.71 8.41
C GLU A 75 8.44 15.81 7.56
N ASP A 76 7.81 16.98 7.58
CA ASP A 76 8.26 18.14 6.82
C ASP A 76 9.33 18.91 7.60
N LYS A 77 10.60 18.50 7.45
CA LYS A 77 11.75 19.09 8.16
C LYS A 77 11.98 20.58 7.87
N ALA A 78 11.30 21.15 6.87
CA ALA A 78 11.38 22.56 6.52
C ALA A 78 10.75 23.50 7.56
N LYS A 79 9.82 23.03 8.42
CA LYS A 79 9.13 23.89 9.40
C LYS A 79 9.89 24.14 10.69
N SER A 80 11.05 23.51 10.91
CA SER A 80 11.79 23.59 12.18
C SER A 80 12.84 24.70 12.25
N HIS A 81 13.14 25.39 11.15
CA HIS A 81 14.15 26.46 11.12
C HIS A 81 13.58 27.89 11.15
N ASP A 82 12.27 28.07 10.94
CA ASP A 82 11.64 29.40 10.94
C ASP A 82 11.17 29.88 12.33
N SER A 83 11.29 29.06 13.37
CA SER A 83 10.73 29.31 14.70
C SER A 83 11.70 29.91 15.73
N TYR A 84 12.92 30.29 15.33
CA TYR A 84 13.93 30.90 16.23
C TYR A 84 14.17 32.40 16.01
N TYR A 85 13.27 33.10 15.31
CA TYR A 85 13.26 34.55 15.22
C TYR A 85 12.00 35.11 15.88
N TYR A 86 11.97 35.17 17.21
CA TYR A 86 11.13 36.09 17.99
C TYR A 86 11.80 36.40 19.33
#